data_AF-A0A7C4VEI6-F1
#
_entry.id   AF-A0A7C4VEI6-F1
#
_cell.length_a   1.000
_cell.length_b   1.000
_cell.length_c   1.000
_cell.angle_alpha   90.00
_cell.angle_beta   90.00
_cell.angle_gamma   90.00
#
_symmetry.space_group_name_H-M   'P 1'
#
loop_
_entity.id
_entity.type
_entity.pdbx_description
1 polymer ?
#
loop_
_entity_poly.entity_id
_entity_poly.type
_entity_poly.pdbx_seq_one_letter_code
_entity_poly.pdbx_strand_id
1 'polypeptide(L)'
;TRKKTGVSFITFLGSWSVKLLKDYLAHEKLDNETPIYNVSSRAVHAYFRKTAQKIAGHIKGRNPYSPHSLRAALRTFLSDHKVDPLYIEYWMGHALPEQQIAYINKSVESWRQTYRQQAEPWLTPPQCKDTII
;
A
#
# COMPACT_ATOMS: atom_id res chain seq x y z
N THR A 1 10.18 -10.56 6.17
CA THR A 1 10.34 -11.62 5.15
C THR A 1 8.99 -12.21 4.78
N ARG A 2 8.63 -12.37 3.49
CA ARG A 2 7.41 -13.12 3.13
C ARG A 2 7.55 -14.58 3.58
N LYS A 3 6.68 -15.07 4.46
CA LYS A 3 6.65 -16.51 4.82
C LYS A 3 6.51 -17.44 3.61
N LYS A 4 5.86 -16.97 2.53
CA LYS A 4 5.57 -17.78 1.33
C LYS A 4 6.73 -17.86 0.33
N THR A 5 7.66 -16.91 0.32
CA THR A 5 8.72 -16.83 -0.71
C THR A 5 10.12 -16.63 -0.15
N GLY A 6 10.28 -16.36 1.15
CA GLY A 6 11.58 -16.03 1.74
C GLY A 6 12.16 -14.69 1.30
N VAL A 7 11.51 -14.00 0.37
CA VAL A 7 11.99 -12.72 -0.16
C VAL A 7 11.57 -11.59 0.77
N SER A 8 12.57 -10.81 1.22
CA SER A 8 12.35 -9.50 1.81
C SER A 8 12.08 -8.51 0.68
N PHE A 9 11.01 -7.73 0.82
CA PHE A 9 10.67 -6.68 -0.12
C PHE A 9 10.48 -5.39 0.65
N ILE A 10 10.77 -4.27 0.00
CA ILE A 10 10.53 -2.94 0.51
C ILE A 10 9.33 -2.38 -0.23
N THR A 11 8.47 -1.68 0.49
CA THR A 11 7.38 -0.90 -0.10
C THR A 11 7.41 0.51 0.50
N PHE A 12 6.67 1.42 -0.11
CA PHE A 12 6.70 2.84 0.25
C PHE A 12 5.29 3.30 0.62
N LEU A 13 5.24 4.30 1.50
CA LEU A 13 4.03 5.02 1.87
C LEU A 13 4.19 6.46 1.41
N GLY A 14 3.17 6.99 0.72
CA GLY A 14 3.11 8.41 0.39
C GLY A 14 2.92 9.28 1.65
N SER A 15 3.21 10.57 1.54
CA SER A 15 3.11 11.56 2.62
C SER A 15 1.78 11.51 3.37
N TRP A 16 0.66 11.37 2.67
CA TRP A 16 -0.67 11.24 3.28
C TRP A 16 -0.78 10.01 4.19
N SER A 17 -0.37 8.84 3.71
CA SER A 17 -0.36 7.60 4.49
C SER A 17 0.61 7.68 5.68
N VAL A 18 1.78 8.32 5.49
CA VAL A 18 2.75 8.57 6.56
C VAL A 18 2.15 9.49 7.63
N LYS A 19 1.42 10.53 7.24
CA LYS A 19 0.73 11.42 8.18
C LYS A 19 -0.30 10.63 9.01
N LEU A 20 -1.18 9.87 8.37
CA LEU A 20 -2.17 9.05 9.08
C LEU A 20 -1.53 8.04 10.04
N LEU A 21 -0.41 7.42 9.62
CA LEU A 21 0.32 6.50 10.48
C LEU A 21 0.96 7.21 11.67
N LYS A 22 1.55 8.40 11.46
CA LYS A 22 2.10 9.22 12.55
C LYS A 22 1.02 9.63 13.54
N ASP A 23 -0.14 10.06 13.05
CA ASP A 23 -1.27 10.46 13.89
C ASP A 23 -1.77 9.26 14.73
N TYR A 24 -1.85 8.07 14.12
CA TYR A 24 -2.19 6.83 14.83
C TYR A 24 -1.17 6.45 15.91
N LEU A 25 0.13 6.65 15.62
CA LEU A 25 1.22 6.28 16.52
C LEU A 25 1.62 7.37 17.51
N ALA A 26 0.96 8.54 17.50
CA ALA A 26 1.39 9.72 18.26
C ALA A 26 1.53 9.47 19.78
N HIS A 27 0.79 8.49 20.30
CA HIS A 27 0.80 8.12 21.72
C HIS A 27 1.32 6.70 21.98
N GLU A 28 1.79 6.02 20.94
CA GLU A 28 2.27 4.65 21.02
C GLU A 28 3.78 4.64 21.28
N LYS A 29 4.22 3.80 22.22
CA LYS A 29 5.64 3.49 22.43
C LYS A 29 5.89 2.11 21.84
N LEU A 30 6.35 2.08 20.59
CA LEU A 30 6.69 0.85 19.89
C LEU A 30 8.21 0.60 19.97
N ASP A 31 8.59 -0.64 20.25
CA ASP A 31 9.93 -1.15 19.95
C ASP A 31 9.91 -1.91 18.60
N ASN A 32 11.06 -2.47 18.21
CA ASN A 32 11.19 -3.19 16.94
C ASN A 32 10.40 -4.51 16.89
N GLU A 33 10.01 -5.06 18.04
CA GLU A 33 9.30 -6.35 18.15
C GLU A 33 7.78 -6.16 18.30
N THR A 34 7.34 -4.95 18.65
CA THR A 34 5.93 -4.61 18.85
C THR A 34 5.23 -4.45 17.50
N PRO A 35 4.16 -5.24 17.21
CA PRO A 35 3.39 -5.06 16.00
C PRO A 35 2.72 -3.68 15.96
N ILE A 36 2.88 -2.95 14.84
CA ILE A 36 2.20 -1.66 14.61
C ILE A 36 0.68 -1.79 14.80
N TYR A 37 0.10 -2.91 14.34
CA TYR A 37 -1.30 -3.24 14.57
C TYR A 37 -1.39 -4.62 15.21
N ASN A 38 -1.80 -4.67 16.48
CA ASN A 38 -2.07 -5.94 17.17
C ASN A 38 -3.46 -6.47 16.80
N VAL A 39 -3.63 -6.87 15.53
CA VAL A 39 -4.92 -7.32 14.98
C VAL A 39 -4.78 -8.62 14.21
N SER A 40 -5.78 -9.49 14.31
CA SER A 40 -5.84 -10.71 13.51
C SER A 40 -6.30 -10.44 12.08
N SER A 41 -5.91 -11.30 11.13
CA SER A 41 -6.40 -11.24 9.75
C SER A 41 -7.94 -11.28 9.67
N ARG A 42 -8.60 -12.07 10.52
CA ARG A 42 -10.06 -12.13 10.60
C ARG A 42 -10.65 -10.78 11.00
N ALA A 43 -10.06 -10.10 11.99
CA ALA A 43 -10.49 -8.77 12.42
C ALA A 43 -10.32 -7.73 11.30
N VAL A 44 -9.22 -7.77 10.55
CA VAL A 44 -9.00 -6.91 9.38
C VAL A 44 -10.09 -7.14 8.33
N HIS A 45 -10.36 -8.40 7.96
CA HIS A 45 -11.43 -8.71 7.00
C HIS A 45 -12.82 -8.25 7.48
N ALA A 46 -13.13 -8.42 8.76
CA ALA A 46 -14.37 -7.96 9.35
C ALA A 46 -14.49 -6.43 9.32
N TYR A 47 -13.40 -5.71 9.63
CA TYR A 47 -13.33 -4.26 9.52
C TYR A 47 -13.67 -3.78 8.11
N PHE A 48 -12.97 -4.30 7.10
CA PHE A 48 -13.23 -3.93 5.69
C PHE A 48 -14.65 -4.28 5.24
N ARG A 49 -15.22 -5.39 5.71
CA ARG A 49 -16.63 -5.73 5.42
C ARG A 49 -17.60 -4.72 6.03
N LYS A 50 -17.41 -4.35 7.30
CA LYS A 50 -18.27 -3.38 8.00
C LYS A 50 -18.16 -2.00 7.36
N THR A 51 -16.95 -1.56 7.04
CA THR A 51 -16.70 -0.28 6.35
C THR A 51 -17.35 -0.26 4.96
N ALA A 52 -17.23 -1.35 4.20
CA ALA A 52 -17.89 -1.50 2.91
C ALA A 52 -19.41 -1.32 3.01
N GLN A 53 -20.03 -1.94 4.02
CA GLN A 53 -21.48 -1.82 4.26
C GLN A 53 -21.90 -0.40 4.61
N LYS A 54 -21.08 0.33 5.37
CA LYS A 54 -21.36 1.72 5.72
C LYS A 54 -21.30 2.65 4.51
N ILE A 55 -20.35 2.41 3.60
CA ILE A 55 -20.10 3.30 2.45
C ILE A 55 -21.04 2.98 1.29
N ALA A 56 -21.20 1.69 0.97
CA ALA A 56 -21.90 1.24 -0.24
C ALA A 56 -23.22 0.50 0.06
N GLY A 57 -23.63 0.40 1.32
CA GLY A 57 -24.84 -0.31 1.71
C GLY A 57 -24.73 -1.83 1.53
N HIS A 58 -25.80 -2.45 1.04
CA HIS A 58 -25.82 -3.90 0.85
C HIS A 58 -25.07 -4.31 -0.42
N ILE A 59 -23.98 -5.07 -0.24
CA ILE A 59 -23.12 -5.54 -1.34
C ILE A 59 -23.49 -6.98 -1.68
N LYS A 60 -23.98 -7.21 -2.91
CA LYS A 60 -24.18 -8.55 -3.45
C LYS A 60 -22.88 -9.10 -4.03
N GLY A 61 -22.49 -10.31 -3.64
CA GLY A 61 -21.28 -10.98 -4.15
C GLY A 61 -19.99 -10.58 -3.43
N ARG A 62 -18.87 -10.48 -4.17
CA ARG A 62 -17.54 -10.21 -3.60
C ARG A 62 -17.44 -8.78 -3.09
N ASN A 63 -16.95 -8.58 -1.86
CA ASN A 63 -16.72 -7.25 -1.31
C ASN A 63 -15.69 -6.45 -2.14
N PRO A 64 -16.07 -5.36 -2.85
CA PRO A 64 -15.15 -4.54 -3.64
C PRO A 64 -14.16 -3.77 -2.77
N TYR A 65 -14.42 -3.62 -1.46
CA TYR A 65 -13.52 -2.99 -0.51
C TYR A 65 -12.69 -4.01 0.31
N SER A 66 -12.65 -5.28 -0.10
CA SER A 66 -11.77 -6.26 0.56
C SER A 66 -10.29 -5.90 0.33
N PRO A 67 -9.36 -6.29 1.22
CA PRO A 67 -7.93 -6.03 1.02
C PRO A 67 -7.41 -6.48 -0.35
N HIS A 68 -7.88 -7.63 -0.85
CA HIS A 68 -7.52 -8.11 -2.17
C HIS A 68 -8.09 -7.23 -3.29
N SER A 69 -9.36 -6.85 -3.19
CA SER A 69 -10.03 -6.00 -4.19
C SER A 69 -9.39 -4.60 -4.25
N LEU A 70 -9.09 -4.01 -3.09
CA LEU A 70 -8.40 -2.72 -2.99
C LEU A 70 -6.98 -2.79 -3.57
N ARG A 71 -6.28 -3.90 -3.34
CA ARG A 71 -4.96 -4.13 -3.93
C ARG A 71 -5.02 -4.29 -5.46
N ALA A 72 -6.06 -4.93 -5.99
CA ALA A 72 -6.27 -5.00 -7.44
C ALA A 72 -6.62 -3.62 -8.01
N ALA A 73 -7.49 -2.86 -7.34
CA ALA A 73 -7.83 -1.49 -7.72
C ALA A 73 -6.60 -0.57 -7.70
N LEU A 74 -5.72 -0.69 -6.71
CA LEU A 74 -4.44 0.04 -6.66
C LEU A 74 -3.61 -0.18 -7.93
N ARG A 75 -3.48 -1.45 -8.35
CA ARG A 75 -2.74 -1.81 -9.57
C ARG A 75 -3.34 -1.17 -10.82
N THR A 76 -4.66 -1.32 -10.99
CA THR A 76 -5.38 -0.73 -12.13
C THR A 76 -5.22 0.78 -12.13
N PHE A 77 -5.46 1.43 -10.99
CA PHE A 77 -5.40 2.88 -10.86
C PHE A 77 -4.02 3.44 -11.19
N LEU A 78 -2.92 2.80 -10.76
CA LEU A 78 -1.56 3.21 -11.14
C LEU A 78 -1.27 2.95 -12.62
N SER A 79 -1.79 1.85 -13.18
CA SER A 79 -1.63 1.51 -14.60
C SER A 79 -2.33 2.53 -15.51
N ASP A 80 -3.52 3.00 -15.12
CA ASP A 80 -4.27 4.03 -15.85
C ASP A 80 -3.49 5.34 -15.94
N HIS A 81 -2.70 5.65 -14.91
CA HIS A 81 -1.80 6.81 -14.85
C HIS A 81 -0.40 6.54 -15.44
N LYS A 82 -0.24 5.46 -16.21
CA LYS A 82 0.99 5.12 -16.95
C LYS A 82 2.23 4.89 -16.08
N VAL A 83 2.03 4.49 -14.84
CA VAL A 83 3.11 4.00 -13.99
C VAL A 83 3.64 2.69 -14.56
N ASP A 84 4.96 2.52 -14.58
CA ASP A 84 5.60 1.32 -15.11
C ASP A 84 5.06 0.07 -14.40
N PRO A 85 4.51 -0.92 -15.13
CA PRO A 85 4.00 -2.16 -14.56
C PRO A 85 5.03 -2.87 -13.67
N LEU A 86 6.30 -2.88 -14.05
CA LEU A 86 7.36 -3.49 -13.26
C LEU A 86 7.46 -2.84 -11.86
N TYR A 87 7.31 -1.52 -11.80
CA TYR A 87 7.41 -0.78 -10.54
C TYR A 87 6.19 -1.05 -9.66
N ILE A 88 5.00 -1.13 -10.26
CA ILE A 88 3.76 -1.50 -9.56
C ILE A 88 3.92 -2.89 -8.94
N GLU A 89 4.36 -3.88 -9.72
CA GLU A 89 4.57 -5.26 -9.26
C GLU A 89 5.62 -5.32 -8.13
N TYR A 90 6.71 -4.55 -8.24
CA TYR A 90 7.75 -4.41 -7.22
C TYR A 90 7.20 -3.83 -5.91
N TRP A 91 6.49 -2.69 -5.95
CA TRP A 91 5.94 -2.06 -4.73
C TRP A 91 4.83 -2.89 -4.10
N MET A 92 4.10 -3.65 -4.91
CA MET A 92 3.16 -4.66 -4.45
C MET A 92 3.89 -5.84 -3.79
N GLY A 93 5.18 -6.04 -4.04
CA GLY A 93 5.96 -7.16 -3.53
C GLY A 93 5.62 -8.48 -4.23
N HIS A 94 5.20 -8.42 -5.49
CA HIS A 94 5.10 -9.62 -6.32
C HIS A 94 6.50 -10.14 -6.68
N ALA A 95 6.60 -11.45 -6.95
CA ALA A 95 7.83 -12.03 -7.45
C ALA A 95 8.05 -11.53 -8.87
N LEU A 96 9.24 -11.01 -9.13
CA LEU A 96 9.57 -10.42 -10.42
C LEU A 96 10.35 -11.43 -11.26
N PRO A 97 10.15 -11.42 -12.59
CA PRO A 97 10.92 -12.29 -13.47
C PRO A 97 12.41 -12.03 -13.29
N GLU A 98 13.22 -13.09 -13.29
CA GLU A 98 14.67 -13.01 -13.04
C GLU A 98 15.37 -12.00 -13.96
N GLN A 99 14.97 -11.97 -15.23
CA GLN A 99 15.47 -11.04 -16.24
C GLN A 99 15.19 -9.56 -15.92
N GLN A 100 14.17 -9.28 -15.09
CA GLN A 100 13.74 -7.93 -14.74
C GLN A 100 14.34 -7.45 -13.40
N ILE A 101 14.94 -8.35 -12.62
CA ILE A 101 15.57 -8.02 -11.33
C ILE A 101 16.74 -7.04 -11.53
N ALA A 102 17.47 -7.14 -12.65
CA ALA A 102 18.58 -6.23 -12.96
C ALA A 102 18.14 -4.75 -13.04
N TYR A 103 16.91 -4.48 -13.50
CA TYR A 103 16.33 -3.13 -13.57
C TYR A 103 15.92 -2.56 -12.21
N ILE A 104 16.01 -3.39 -11.16
CA ILE A 104 15.55 -3.10 -9.79
C ILE A 104 16.72 -2.89 -8.84
N ASN A 105 17.94 -3.00 -9.33
CA ASN A 105 19.19 -2.63 -8.65
C ASN A 105 19.34 -1.11 -8.43
N LYS A 106 18.27 -0.44 -8.00
CA LYS A 106 18.29 0.94 -7.50
C LYS A 106 18.48 0.90 -5.98
N SER A 107 19.12 1.93 -5.44
CA SER A 107 19.16 2.13 -4.00
C SER A 107 17.74 2.34 -3.44
N VAL A 108 17.55 2.07 -2.14
CA VAL A 108 16.26 2.29 -1.46
C VAL A 108 15.76 3.72 -1.64
N GLU A 109 16.67 4.69 -1.59
CA GLU A 109 16.32 6.10 -1.74
C GLU A 109 15.93 6.47 -3.18
N SER A 110 16.61 5.89 -4.18
CA SER A 110 16.19 6.04 -5.57
C SER A 110 14.81 5.43 -5.82
N TRP A 111 14.50 4.30 -5.16
CA TRP A 111 13.15 3.71 -5.19
C TRP A 111 12.11 4.59 -4.50
N ARG A 112 12.45 5.19 -3.35
CA ARG A 112 11.59 6.15 -2.65
C ARG A 112 11.26 7.33 -3.56
N GLN A 113 12.26 7.91 -4.23
CA GLN A 113 12.07 9.04 -5.13
C GLN A 113 11.22 8.64 -6.35
N THR A 114 11.44 7.45 -6.91
CA THR A 114 10.63 6.91 -8.01
C THR A 114 9.17 6.77 -7.57
N TYR A 115 8.91 6.23 -6.38
CA TYR A 115 7.56 6.11 -5.82
C TYR A 115 6.90 7.48 -5.62
N ARG A 116 7.64 8.45 -5.06
CA ARG A 116 7.17 9.82 -4.84
C ARG A 116 6.78 10.52 -6.14
N GLN A 117 7.50 10.27 -7.23
CA GLN A 117 7.24 10.91 -8.52
C GLN A 117 6.12 10.21 -9.30
N GLN A 118 6.10 8.88 -9.29
CA GLN A 118 5.22 8.12 -10.20
C GLN A 118 3.95 7.62 -9.53
N ALA A 119 3.96 7.28 -8.24
CA ALA A 119 2.78 6.70 -7.56
C ALA A 119 2.05 7.69 -6.67
N GLU A 120 2.77 8.34 -5.76
CA GLU A 120 2.20 9.20 -4.72
C GLU A 120 1.24 10.32 -5.21
N PRO A 121 1.49 11.01 -6.35
CA PRO A 121 0.61 12.08 -6.83
C PRO A 121 -0.81 11.60 -7.14
N TRP A 122 -0.95 10.32 -7.49
CA TRP A 122 -2.22 9.70 -7.82
C TRP A 122 -2.91 9.13 -6.58
N LEU A 123 -2.13 8.68 -5.60
CA LEU A 123 -2.65 8.01 -4.39
C LEU A 123 -3.06 8.98 -3.27
N THR A 124 -2.72 10.26 -3.40
CA THR A 124 -3.11 11.29 -2.42
C THR A 124 -4.48 11.86 -2.79
N PRO A 125 -5.49 11.80 -1.90
CA PRO A 125 -6.79 12.40 -2.16
C PRO A 125 -6.64 13.90 -2.47
N PRO A 126 -7.39 14.45 -3.44
CA PRO A 126 -7.27 15.86 -3.85
C PRO A 126 -7.32 16.84 -2.68
N GLN A 127 -8.26 16.62 -1.75
CA GLN A 127 -8.42 17.44 -0.54
C GLN A 127 -7.24 17.38 0.45
N CYS A 128 -6.29 16.48 0.23
CA CYS A 128 -5.09 16.32 1.06
C CYS A 128 -3.80 16.76 0.34
N LYS A 129 -3.89 17.24 -0.91
CA LYS A 129 -2.72 17.69 -1.69
C LYS A 129 -2.20 19.08 -1.27
N ASP A 130 -3.07 19.91 -0.68
CA ASP A 130 -2.75 21.30 -0.32
C ASP A 130 -2.30 21.50 1.13
N THR A 131 -2.09 20.41 1.89
CA THR A 131 -1.46 20.54 3.22
C THR A 131 0.05 20.61 3.04
N ILE A 132 0.53 21.74 2.50
CA ILE A 132 1.93 22.15 2.64
C ILE A 132 2.10 22.49 4.12
N ILE A 133 2.85 21.65 4.84
CA ILE A 133 3.53 22.04 6.09
C ILE A 133 4.95 22.38 5.70
#